data_AF-A0A1M4XLA2-F1
#
_entry.id   AF-A0A1M4XLA2-F1
#
_cell.length_a   1.000
_cell.length_b   1.000
_cell.length_c   1.000
_cell.angle_alpha   90.00
_cell.angle_beta   90.00
_cell.angle_gamma   90.00
#
_symmetry.space_group_name_H-M   'P 1'
#
loop_
_entity.id
_entity.type
_entity.pdbx_description
1 polymer ?
#
loop_
_entity_poly.entity_id
_entity_poly.type
_entity_poly.pdbx_seq_one_letter_code
_entity_poly.pdbx_strand_id
1 'polypeptide(L)'
;MTSEENKYSPEFKKKVARKALEQSKQNLESLSEQYGVPVSVILMWATELEKGGDQVFETAEENVEKEKEESENLDLSISDEEVASAMEHGVMFDNLNYKRLVFWSVLGIILVIVFVQALFEMFQYNERALQDRVSAESGEFYQATQLKKKAEERITSFGIVNLEEGTYRMPVDSVINDMAADGDN
;
A
#
# COMPACT_ATOMS: atom_id res chain seq x y z
N MET A 1 18.47 -30.40 -7.08
CA MET A 1 17.76 -31.69 -7.19
C MET A 1 16.94 -31.60 -8.46
N THR A 2 17.14 -32.36 -9.53
CA THR A 2 17.92 -33.58 -9.78
C THR A 2 18.26 -33.59 -11.27
N SER A 3 19.52 -33.83 -11.59
CA SER A 3 20.06 -34.09 -12.93
C SER A 3 19.55 -35.45 -13.43
N GLU A 4 18.38 -35.46 -14.08
CA GLU A 4 17.82 -36.65 -14.77
C GLU A 4 17.63 -36.42 -16.29
N GLU A 5 18.08 -35.29 -16.85
CA GLU A 5 17.85 -34.96 -18.26
C GLU A 5 18.65 -35.85 -19.25
N ASN A 6 19.67 -36.57 -18.76
CA ASN A 6 20.60 -37.37 -19.57
C ASN A 6 20.34 -38.89 -19.61
N LYS A 7 19.23 -39.41 -19.06
CA LYS A 7 19.01 -40.88 -19.01
C LYS A 7 18.27 -41.45 -20.23
N TYR A 8 17.60 -40.61 -21.02
CA TYR A 8 16.68 -41.05 -22.05
C TYR A 8 17.05 -40.46 -23.41
N SER A 9 17.27 -41.34 -24.39
CA SER A 9 17.54 -40.93 -25.78
C SER A 9 16.36 -40.13 -26.35
N PRO A 10 16.63 -39.11 -27.20
CA PRO A 10 15.63 -38.36 -27.95
C PRO A 10 14.54 -39.22 -28.61
N GLU A 11 14.96 -40.31 -29.26
CA GLU A 11 14.06 -41.25 -29.92
C GLU A 11 13.08 -41.90 -28.94
N PHE A 12 13.56 -42.19 -27.72
CA PHE A 12 12.74 -42.73 -26.66
C PHE A 12 11.75 -41.70 -26.11
N LYS A 13 12.20 -40.46 -25.86
CA LYS A 13 11.35 -39.34 -25.40
C LYS A 13 10.22 -39.09 -26.41
N LYS A 14 10.54 -39.01 -27.70
CA LYS A 14 9.58 -38.84 -28.81
C LYS A 14 8.55 -39.97 -28.88
N LYS A 15 9.00 -41.22 -28.77
CA LYS A 15 8.12 -42.40 -28.80
C LYS A 15 7.14 -42.44 -27.62
N VAL A 16 7.61 -42.11 -26.42
CA VAL A 16 6.77 -42.10 -25.21
C VAL A 16 5.79 -40.91 -25.24
N ALA A 17 6.25 -39.72 -25.64
CA ALA A 17 5.43 -38.53 -25.80
C ALA A 17 4.30 -38.73 -26.82
N ARG A 18 4.60 -39.33 -27.98
CA ARG A 18 3.60 -39.61 -29.02
C ARG A 18 2.53 -40.59 -28.54
N LYS A 19 2.92 -41.67 -27.84
CA LYS A 19 1.96 -42.61 -27.25
C LYS A 19 1.06 -41.97 -26.20
N ALA A 20 1.60 -41.05 -25.40
CA ALA A 20 0.81 -40.30 -24.43
C ALA A 20 -0.21 -39.36 -25.10
N LEU A 21 0.14 -38.74 -26.23
CA LEU A 21 -0.78 -37.93 -27.03
C LEU A 21 -1.84 -38.79 -27.74
N GLU A 22 -1.47 -39.94 -28.30
CA GLU A 22 -2.40 -40.87 -28.96
C GLU A 22 -3.46 -41.42 -27.98
N GLN A 23 -3.09 -41.62 -26.71
CA GLN A 23 -4.03 -42.02 -25.64
C GLN A 23 -4.76 -40.82 -25.00
N SER A 24 -4.70 -39.62 -25.61
CA SER A 24 -5.34 -38.40 -25.09
C SER A 24 -4.98 -38.06 -23.65
N LYS A 25 -3.77 -38.40 -23.20
CA LYS A 25 -3.30 -38.24 -21.82
C LYS A 25 -4.13 -39.04 -20.79
N GLN A 26 -4.94 -40.01 -21.22
CA GLN A 26 -5.61 -40.99 -20.37
C GLN A 26 -4.72 -42.23 -20.22
N ASN A 27 -4.73 -42.88 -19.04
CA ASN A 27 -3.90 -44.05 -18.71
C ASN A 27 -2.38 -43.80 -18.67
N LEU A 28 -1.94 -42.59 -18.31
CA LEU A 28 -0.51 -42.26 -18.14
C LEU A 28 0.19 -43.11 -17.07
N GLU A 29 -0.55 -43.59 -16.06
CA GLU A 29 -0.03 -44.52 -15.05
C GLU A 29 0.46 -45.83 -15.68
N SER A 30 -0.27 -46.36 -16.66
CA SER A 30 0.14 -47.58 -17.38
C SER A 30 1.39 -47.37 -18.24
N LEU A 31 1.54 -46.19 -18.84
CA LEU A 31 2.75 -45.82 -19.58
C LEU A 31 3.93 -45.61 -18.63
N SER A 32 3.68 -45.03 -17.46
CA SER A 32 4.69 -44.85 -16.42
C SER A 32 5.23 -46.19 -15.91
N GLU A 33 4.35 -47.15 -15.66
CA GLU A 33 4.75 -48.51 -15.26
C GLU A 33 5.44 -49.26 -16.41
N GLN A 34 4.94 -49.15 -17.65
CA GLN A 34 5.48 -49.84 -18.81
C GLN A 34 6.90 -49.38 -19.19
N TYR A 35 7.15 -48.07 -19.09
CA TYR A 35 8.41 -47.46 -19.51
C TYR A 35 9.33 -47.12 -18.33
N GLY A 36 8.87 -47.28 -17.09
CA GLY A 36 9.63 -46.94 -15.89
C GLY A 36 9.96 -45.45 -15.80
N VAL A 37 9.11 -44.59 -16.37
CA VAL A 37 9.28 -43.14 -16.42
C VAL A 37 8.14 -42.48 -15.63
N PRO A 38 8.41 -41.54 -14.71
CA PRO A 38 7.35 -40.87 -13.96
C PRO A 38 6.31 -40.19 -14.87
N VAL A 39 5.04 -40.25 -14.50
CA VAL A 39 3.92 -39.61 -15.21
C VAL A 39 4.18 -38.13 -15.51
N SER A 40 4.79 -37.41 -14.58
CA SER A 40 5.16 -36.00 -14.74
C SER A 40 6.14 -35.75 -15.89
N VAL A 41 7.12 -36.64 -16.06
CA VAL A 41 8.13 -36.56 -17.12
C VAL A 41 7.51 -36.91 -18.48
N ILE A 42 6.61 -37.89 -18.52
CA ILE A 42 5.85 -38.24 -19.74
C ILE A 42 4.97 -37.06 -20.18
N LEU A 43 4.30 -36.40 -19.24
CA LEU A 43 3.48 -35.21 -19.52
C LEU A 43 4.31 -34.04 -20.03
N MET A 44 5.49 -33.81 -19.45
CA MET A 44 6.42 -32.79 -19.90
C MET A 44 6.81 -33.02 -21.36
N TRP A 45 7.27 -34.22 -21.71
CA TRP A 45 7.64 -34.55 -23.09
C TRP A 45 6.46 -34.51 -24.07
N ALA A 46 5.27 -34.96 -23.65
CA ALA A 46 4.06 -34.85 -24.48
C ALA A 46 3.70 -33.38 -24.77
N THR A 47 3.87 -32.50 -23.78
CA THR A 47 3.59 -31.07 -23.92
C THR A 47 4.66 -30.35 -24.74
N GLU A 48 5.93 -30.73 -24.59
CA GLU A 48 7.04 -30.25 -25.42
C GLU A 48 6.85 -30.65 -26.88
N LEU A 49 6.44 -31.89 -27.14
CA LEU A 49 6.12 -32.37 -28.49
C LEU A 49 4.90 -31.66 -29.09
N GLU A 50 3.85 -31.41 -28.30
CA GLU A 50 2.65 -30.69 -28.73
C GLU A 50 2.94 -29.22 -29.10
N LYS A 51 3.92 -28.59 -28.44
CA LYS A 51 4.26 -27.18 -28.66
C LYS A 51 5.33 -26.94 -29.73
N GLY A 52 6.36 -27.78 -29.80
CA GLY A 52 7.51 -27.57 -30.70
C GLY A 52 7.65 -28.61 -31.82
N GLY A 53 6.76 -29.60 -31.89
CA GLY A 53 6.78 -30.62 -32.94
C GLY A 53 7.96 -31.59 -32.84
N ASP A 54 8.12 -32.42 -33.88
CA ASP A 54 9.03 -33.58 -33.90
C ASP A 54 10.53 -33.25 -33.76
N GLN A 55 10.92 -31.97 -33.88
CA GLN A 55 12.31 -31.49 -33.88
C GLN A 55 12.85 -31.16 -32.47
N VAL A 56 11.98 -31.04 -31.46
CA VAL A 56 12.35 -30.62 -30.09
C VAL A 56 13.35 -31.56 -29.42
N PHE A 57 13.31 -32.85 -29.78
CA PHE A 57 14.20 -33.84 -29.18
C PHE A 57 15.50 -34.03 -29.97
N GLU A 58 15.56 -33.63 -31.24
CA GLU A 58 16.72 -33.83 -32.13
C GLU A 58 17.86 -32.83 -31.85
N THR A 59 17.56 -31.63 -31.36
CA THR A 59 18.55 -30.58 -31.05
C THR A 59 19.45 -30.91 -29.84
N ALA A 60 19.13 -31.95 -29.07
CA ALA A 60 19.84 -32.30 -27.85
C ALA A 60 21.09 -33.16 -28.08
N GLU A 61 21.24 -33.84 -29.23
CA GLU A 61 22.39 -34.74 -29.48
C GLU A 61 23.59 -34.07 -30.16
N GLU A 62 23.45 -32.87 -30.75
CA GLU A 62 24.57 -32.19 -31.44
C GLU A 62 25.36 -31.19 -30.58
N ASN A 63 24.89 -30.85 -29.38
CA ASN A 63 25.42 -29.76 -28.56
C ASN A 63 26.32 -30.17 -27.37
N VAL A 64 26.72 -31.45 -27.24
CA VAL A 64 27.49 -31.91 -26.07
C VAL A 64 29.01 -32.04 -26.31
N GLU A 65 29.50 -32.00 -27.55
CA GLU A 65 30.95 -32.14 -27.84
C GLU A 65 31.71 -30.84 -28.16
N LYS A 66 31.07 -29.67 -28.16
CA LYS A 66 31.73 -28.39 -28.55
C LYS A 66 31.78 -27.32 -27.46
N GLU A 67 31.70 -27.69 -26.18
CA GLU A 67 32.03 -26.78 -25.08
C GLU A 67 33.35 -27.16 -24.43
N LYS A 68 34.44 -26.93 -25.16
CA LYS A 68 35.74 -26.58 -24.58
C LYS A 68 36.59 -25.93 -25.66
N GLU A 69 36.87 -24.66 -25.41
CA GLU A 69 37.80 -23.77 -26.11
C GLU A 69 37.18 -22.81 -27.13
N GLU A 70 37.58 -21.55 -26.90
CA GLU A 70 37.49 -20.37 -27.75
C GLU A 70 36.18 -19.57 -27.72
N SER A 71 36.21 -18.57 -26.84
CA SER A 71 35.60 -17.27 -27.03
C SER A 71 36.04 -16.66 -28.36
N GLU A 72 35.44 -17.08 -29.46
CA GLU A 72 35.48 -16.32 -30.70
C GLU A 72 34.27 -15.39 -30.67
N ASN A 73 34.53 -14.08 -30.73
CA ASN A 73 33.50 -13.08 -30.99
C ASN A 73 32.94 -13.37 -32.38
N LEU A 74 31.92 -14.22 -32.45
CA LEU A 74 31.08 -14.41 -33.62
C LEU A 74 30.30 -13.12 -33.83
N ASP A 75 30.87 -12.22 -34.63
CA ASP A 75 30.16 -11.12 -35.27
C ASP A 75 29.22 -11.73 -36.33
N LEU A 76 28.11 -12.30 -35.84
CA LEU A 76 26.96 -12.63 -36.66
C LEU A 76 26.38 -11.30 -37.15
N SER A 77 26.84 -10.86 -38.32
CA SER A 77 26.17 -9.81 -39.09
C SER A 77 24.80 -10.35 -39.52
N ILE A 78 23.82 -10.21 -38.61
CA ILE A 78 22.42 -10.53 -38.84
C ILE A 78 21.92 -9.52 -39.88
N SER A 79 21.77 -9.96 -41.12
CA SER A 79 21.21 -9.16 -42.21
C SER A 79 19.68 -9.06 -42.16
N ASP A 80 19.03 -9.83 -41.28
CA ASP A 80 17.59 -9.81 -41.06
C ASP A 80 17.22 -8.97 -39.83
N GLU A 81 16.70 -7.77 -40.08
CA GLU A 81 16.25 -6.79 -39.08
C GLU A 81 15.21 -7.39 -38.11
N GLU A 82 14.43 -8.36 -38.57
CA GLU A 82 13.43 -9.07 -37.77
C GLU A 82 14.06 -9.93 -36.67
N VAL A 83 15.16 -10.64 -36.97
CA VAL A 83 15.88 -11.49 -36.00
C VAL A 83 16.66 -10.64 -35.00
N ALA A 84 17.24 -9.53 -35.46
CA ALA A 84 17.91 -8.57 -34.58
C ALA A 84 16.93 -7.97 -33.55
N SER A 85 15.72 -7.59 -34.01
CA SER A 85 14.68 -7.05 -33.12
C SER A 85 14.17 -8.06 -32.08
N ALA A 86 14.08 -9.33 -32.46
CA ALA A 86 13.61 -10.41 -31.60
C ALA A 86 14.63 -10.80 -30.51
N MET A 87 15.94 -10.69 -30.79
CA MET A 87 16.99 -10.90 -29.79
C MET A 87 17.08 -9.76 -28.78
N GLU A 88 16.87 -8.51 -29.21
CA GLU A 88 16.96 -7.33 -28.33
C GLU A 88 15.76 -7.22 -27.37
N HIS A 89 14.57 -7.66 -27.78
CA HIS A 89 13.33 -7.49 -27.00
C HIS A 89 12.88 -8.74 -26.23
N GLY A 90 13.48 -9.90 -26.46
CA GLY A 90 13.04 -11.17 -25.86
C GLY A 90 11.70 -11.67 -26.42
N VAL A 91 11.31 -12.90 -26.06
CA VAL A 91 10.19 -13.70 -26.63
C VAL A 91 8.79 -13.04 -26.54
N MET A 92 8.67 -11.87 -25.90
CA MET A 92 7.43 -11.11 -25.78
C MET A 92 7.64 -9.70 -26.31
N PHE A 93 7.05 -9.40 -27.47
CA PHE A 93 6.87 -8.02 -27.94
C PHE A 93 5.90 -7.30 -27.00
N ASP A 94 6.45 -6.64 -25.99
CA ASP A 94 5.66 -5.88 -25.02
C ASP A 94 5.11 -4.62 -25.70
N ASN A 95 3.88 -4.72 -26.21
CA ASN A 95 3.13 -3.59 -26.75
C ASN A 95 2.54 -2.77 -25.61
N LEU A 96 3.37 -2.34 -24.66
CA LEU A 96 2.99 -1.43 -23.59
C LEU A 96 2.54 -0.12 -24.20
N ASN A 97 1.28 0.26 -23.93
CA ASN A 97 0.78 1.56 -24.31
C ASN A 97 1.35 2.63 -23.36
N TYR A 98 2.60 3.04 -23.60
CA TYR A 98 3.32 4.03 -22.81
C TYR A 98 2.56 5.35 -22.70
N LYS A 99 1.80 5.74 -23.74
CA LYS A 99 0.95 6.94 -23.71
C LYS A 99 -0.12 6.83 -22.62
N ARG A 100 -0.76 5.67 -22.49
CA ARG A 100 -1.77 5.41 -21.46
C ARG A 100 -1.10 5.28 -20.08
N LEU A 101 0.03 4.59 -19.99
CA LEU A 101 0.75 4.39 -18.73
C LEU A 101 1.24 5.71 -18.14
N VAL A 102 1.88 6.56 -18.95
CA VAL A 102 2.35 7.89 -18.52
C VAL A 102 1.17 8.79 -18.15
N PHE A 103 0.07 8.76 -18.91
CA PHE A 103 -1.13 9.51 -18.59
C PHE A 103 -1.68 9.15 -17.20
N TRP A 104 -1.88 7.86 -16.91
CA TRP A 104 -2.38 7.42 -15.61
C TRP A 104 -1.38 7.65 -14.48
N SER A 105 -0.08 7.53 -14.75
CA SER A 105 0.96 7.82 -13.77
C SER A 105 0.96 9.29 -13.36
N VAL A 106 0.98 10.21 -14.33
CA VAL A 106 0.95 11.66 -14.08
C VAL A 106 -0.37 12.06 -13.39
N LEU A 107 -1.50 11.52 -13.86
CA LEU A 107 -2.80 11.75 -13.23
C LEU A 107 -2.82 11.28 -11.77
N GLY A 108 -2.27 10.09 -11.50
CA GLY A 108 -2.17 9.53 -10.16
C GLY A 108 -1.31 10.40 -9.23
N ILE A 109 -0.16 10.86 -9.71
CA ILE A 109 0.73 11.76 -8.96
C ILE A 109 -0.01 13.06 -8.61
N ILE A 110 -0.69 13.68 -9.57
CA ILE A 110 -1.45 14.92 -9.34
C ILE A 110 -2.56 14.69 -8.31
N LEU A 111 -3.30 13.59 -8.41
CA LEU A 111 -4.38 13.27 -7.47
C LEU A 111 -3.85 13.12 -6.04
N VAL A 112 -2.71 12.45 -5.86
CA VAL A 112 -2.07 12.31 -4.55
C VAL A 112 -1.66 13.68 -3.98
N ILE A 113 -1.10 14.57 -4.81
CA ILE A 113 -0.74 15.93 -4.39
C ILE A 113 -1.97 16.71 -3.89
N VAL A 114 -3.08 16.66 -4.64
CA VAL A 114 -4.35 17.29 -4.23
C VAL A 114 -4.84 16.73 -2.91
N PHE A 115 -4.73 15.41 -2.71
CA PHE A 115 -5.13 14.76 -1.47
C PHE A 115 -4.30 15.23 -0.27
N VAL A 116 -2.98 15.33 -0.44
CA VAL A 116 -2.07 15.83 0.60
C VAL A 116 -2.39 17.29 0.94
N GLN A 117 -2.65 18.14 -0.06
CA GLN A 117 -3.06 19.52 0.18
C GLN A 117 -4.40 19.60 0.94
N ALA A 118 -5.39 18.80 0.54
CA ALA A 118 -6.67 18.75 1.22
C ALA A 118 -6.53 18.32 2.69
N LEU A 119 -5.67 17.33 2.99
CA LEU A 119 -5.37 16.93 4.35
C LEU A 119 -4.70 18.05 5.16
N PHE A 120 -3.79 18.81 4.54
CA PHE A 120 -3.13 19.92 5.21
C PHE A 120 -4.10 21.07 5.53
N GLU A 121 -4.98 21.42 4.59
CA GLU A 121 -6.05 22.39 4.83
C GLU A 121 -7.04 21.92 5.90
N MET A 122 -7.44 20.65 5.85
CA MET A 122 -8.32 20.05 6.85
C MET A 122 -7.68 20.06 8.24
N PHE A 123 -6.40 19.76 8.34
CA PHE A 123 -5.65 19.81 9.60
C PHE A 123 -5.63 21.23 10.18
N GLN A 124 -5.27 22.24 9.37
CA GLN A 124 -5.29 23.64 9.81
C GLN A 124 -6.70 24.11 10.21
N TYR A 125 -7.72 23.73 9.45
CA TYR A 125 -9.10 24.06 9.77
C TYR A 125 -9.52 23.46 11.11
N ASN A 126 -9.15 22.20 11.37
CA ASN A 126 -9.49 21.51 12.61
C ASN A 126 -8.77 22.11 13.83
N GLU A 127 -7.49 22.47 13.70
CA GLU A 127 -6.77 23.18 14.77
C GLU A 127 -7.41 24.52 15.10
N ARG A 128 -7.76 25.32 14.08
CA ARG A 128 -8.45 26.60 14.28
C ARG A 128 -9.82 26.42 14.91
N ALA A 129 -10.61 25.44 14.43
CA ALA A 129 -11.93 25.15 14.98
C ALA A 129 -11.87 24.67 16.45
N LEU A 130 -10.85 23.90 16.83
CA LEU A 130 -10.62 23.49 18.21
C LEU A 130 -10.17 24.68 19.08
N GLN A 131 -9.27 25.53 18.57
CA GLN A 131 -8.79 26.71 19.27
C GLN A 131 -9.91 27.73 19.50
N ASP A 132 -10.78 27.95 18.52
CA ASP A 132 -11.93 28.84 18.63
C ASP A 132 -12.96 28.33 19.65
N ARG A 133 -13.21 27.02 19.70
CA ARG A 133 -14.10 26.42 20.72
C ARG A 133 -13.54 26.55 22.13
N VAL A 134 -12.26 26.25 22.33
CA VAL A 134 -11.60 26.40 23.64
C VAL A 134 -11.53 27.86 24.06
N SER A 135 -11.32 28.79 23.12
CA SER A 135 -11.31 30.24 23.40
C SER A 135 -12.69 30.77 23.74
N ALA A 136 -13.74 30.29 23.08
CA ALA A 136 -15.13 30.63 23.40
C ALA A 136 -15.54 30.08 24.77
N GLU A 137 -15.22 28.80 25.05
CA GLU A 137 -15.57 28.13 26.31
C GLU A 137 -14.80 28.73 27.50
N SER A 138 -13.52 29.04 27.34
CA SER A 138 -12.73 29.73 28.38
C SER A 138 -13.17 31.18 28.59
N GLY A 139 -13.55 31.89 27.52
CA GLY A 139 -14.12 33.24 27.60
C GLY A 139 -15.46 33.29 28.33
N GLU A 140 -16.34 32.32 28.08
CA GLU A 140 -17.61 32.17 28.80
C GLU A 140 -17.42 31.76 30.26
N PHE A 141 -16.53 30.80 30.53
CA PHE A 141 -16.24 30.37 31.90
C PHE A 141 -15.62 31.49 32.75
N TYR A 142 -14.72 32.28 32.17
CA TYR A 142 -14.12 33.44 32.84
C TYR A 142 -15.17 34.51 33.15
N GLN A 143 -16.06 34.79 32.20
CA GLN A 143 -17.18 35.73 32.40
C GLN A 143 -18.16 35.23 33.47
N ALA A 144 -18.53 33.95 33.45
CA ALA A 144 -19.42 33.35 34.44
C ALA A 144 -18.80 33.41 35.86
N THR A 145 -17.50 33.14 35.99
CA THR A 145 -16.78 33.20 37.26
C THR A 145 -16.72 34.63 37.81
N GLN A 146 -16.47 35.62 36.94
CA GLN A 146 -16.50 37.03 37.35
C GLN A 146 -17.90 37.51 37.75
N LEU A 147 -18.94 37.10 37.04
CA LEU A 147 -20.32 37.42 37.40
C LEU A 147 -20.71 36.81 38.74
N LYS A 148 -20.30 35.56 38.99
CA LYS A 148 -20.51 34.88 40.27
C LYS A 148 -19.82 35.61 41.42
N LYS A 149 -18.55 36.01 41.24
CA LYS A 149 -17.81 36.78 42.26
C LYS A 149 -18.44 38.14 42.55
N LYS A 150 -18.86 38.89 41.53
CA LYS A 150 -19.57 40.16 41.69
C LYS A 150 -20.94 40.00 42.36
N ALA A 151 -21.64 38.91 42.10
CA ALA A 151 -22.90 38.60 42.75
C ALA A 151 -22.69 38.25 44.23
N GLU A 152 -21.65 37.45 44.54
CA GLU A 152 -21.26 37.09 45.90
C GLU A 152 -20.91 38.34 46.72
N GLU A 153 -20.09 39.25 46.19
CA GLU A 153 -19.77 40.55 46.82
C GLU A 153 -21.01 41.42 47.07
N ARG A 154 -22.04 41.34 46.20
CA ARG A 154 -23.30 42.08 46.39
C ARG A 154 -24.23 41.44 47.43
N ILE A 155 -24.20 40.12 47.58
CA ILE A 155 -25.03 39.39 48.56
C ILE A 155 -24.41 39.50 49.96
N THR A 156 -23.08 39.55 50.06
CA THR A 156 -22.34 39.65 51.33
C THR A 156 -22.11 41.09 51.80
N SER A 157 -22.71 42.09 51.13
CA SER A 157 -22.61 43.50 51.53
C SER A 157 -23.99 44.16 51.68
N PHE A 158 -24.16 44.92 52.76
CA PHE A 158 -25.34 45.76 52.99
C PHE A 158 -25.04 47.21 52.63
N GLY A 159 -26.03 47.93 52.08
CA GLY A 159 -25.95 49.36 51.86
C GLY A 159 -26.35 50.11 53.12
N ILE A 160 -25.41 50.83 53.74
CA ILE A 160 -25.66 51.70 54.89
C ILE A 160 -25.83 53.12 54.37
N VAL A 161 -26.87 53.81 54.85
CA VAL A 161 -27.14 55.22 54.50
C VAL A 161 -26.56 56.11 55.60
N ASN A 162 -25.56 56.92 55.25
CA ASN A 162 -25.03 57.97 56.12
C ASN A 162 -25.55 59.34 55.65
N LEU A 163 -26.00 60.16 56.60
CA LEU A 163 -26.65 61.45 56.36
C LEU A 163 -25.68 62.55 55.87
N GLU A 164 -24.37 62.39 56.08
CA GLU A 164 -23.33 63.35 55.64
C GLU A 164 -22.60 62.91 54.36
N GLU A 165 -22.30 61.61 54.21
CA GLU A 165 -21.43 61.09 53.13
C GLU A 165 -22.17 60.25 52.06
N GLY A 166 -23.48 60.04 52.19
CA GLY A 166 -24.29 59.27 51.23
C GLY A 166 -24.36 57.77 51.54
N THR A 167 -24.67 56.94 50.53
CA THR A 167 -24.85 55.49 50.71
C THR A 167 -23.56 54.74 50.35
N TYR A 168 -22.98 54.01 51.32
CA TYR A 168 -21.82 53.14 51.10
C TYR A 168 -22.15 51.67 51.42
N ARG A 169 -21.37 50.75 50.87
CA ARG A 169 -21.57 49.30 51.06
C ARG A 169 -20.53 48.75 52.03
N MET A 170 -21.00 48.06 53.07
CA MET A 170 -20.14 47.43 54.06
C MET A 170 -20.42 45.91 54.11
N PRO A 171 -19.39 45.06 54.33
CA PRO A 171 -19.58 43.62 54.52
C PRO A 171 -20.53 43.31 55.67
N VAL A 172 -21.38 42.30 55.51
CA VAL A 172 -22.42 41.90 56.48
C VAL A 172 -21.86 41.70 57.88
N ASP A 173 -20.72 41.03 58.02
CA ASP A 173 -20.11 40.71 59.32
C ASP A 173 -19.69 41.97 60.07
N SER A 174 -19.20 43.00 59.36
CA SER A 174 -18.85 44.29 59.95
C SER A 174 -20.09 45.04 60.42
N VAL A 175 -21.17 45.02 59.63
CA VAL A 175 -22.44 45.66 60.01
C VAL A 175 -23.05 45.01 61.25
N ILE A 176 -23.04 43.67 61.33
CA ILE A 176 -23.57 42.93 62.49
C ILE A 176 -22.74 43.26 63.74
N ASN A 177 -21.42 43.33 63.61
CA ASN A 177 -20.54 43.67 64.73
C ASN A 177 -20.77 45.10 65.23
N ASP A 178 -20.92 46.07 64.32
CA ASP A 178 -21.18 47.46 64.68
C ASP A 178 -22.58 47.61 65.33
N MET A 179 -23.61 46.95 64.79
CA MET A 179 -24.96 46.94 65.38
C MET A 179 -24.99 46.26 66.77
N ALA A 180 -24.21 45.20 66.96
CA ALA A 180 -24.11 44.51 68.24
C ALA A 180 -23.36 45.34 69.30
N ALA A 181 -22.34 46.09 68.89
CA ALA A 181 -21.58 46.97 69.78
C ALA A 181 -22.37 48.24 70.19
N ASP A 182 -23.23 48.76 69.30
CA ASP A 182 -24.04 49.96 69.56
C ASP A 182 -25.31 49.64 70.39
N GLY A 183 -25.77 48.38 70.39
CA GLY A 183 -26.93 47.92 71.16
C GLY A 183 -26.66 47.59 72.64
N ASP A 184 -25.41 47.62 73.09
CA ASP A 184 -24.97 47.32 74.46
C ASP A 184 -24.66 48.58 75.31
N ASN A 185 -25.01 49.77 74.82
CA ASN A 185 -25.00 51.07 75.53
C ASN A 185 -26.42 51.61 75.77
#